data_AF-A0A7L1T0B4-F1
#
_entry.id   AF-A0A7L1T0B4-F1
#
_cell.length_a   1.000
_cell.length_b   1.000
_cell.length_c   1.000
_cell.angle_alpha   90.00
_cell.angle_beta   90.00
_cell.angle_gamma   90.00
#
_symmetry.space_group_name_H-M   'P 1'
#
loop_
_entity.id
_entity.type
_entity.pdbx_description
1 polymer ?
#
loop_
_entity_poly.entity_id
_entity_poly.type
_entity_poly.pdbx_seq_one_letter_code
_entity_poly.pdbx_strand_id
1 'polypeptide(L)'
;MAALGTSVLRRGGGAAPRLLAVAVSCQSCRPKTSQCPGDGGHGQPRDHHPAAPGRARRGADPGPVASSQPLPAEGADPKSYLWARYHEMKKLVYDLLPPGVCNLLNPAAIYANNEISLGDVEIYGFDYDYTLAQYSNLLHSMIFNTARDILIEQFKYPEGLAKYDYIPGFAIRGLHYDVQKSLLMKIDAFHYVQLGTAYRGLKPVPDEEVIELYGGTQHIPLYQMSDFYGKGPSLKQFMDIFSLPEMTLLSSVIDYFITHGIEFDQVHLYKDISDAIRDVHVKGVMYEWIEKDLEQYILHGDEIYAVLNRLVNHKKKLFLITNSPFSFVDKGMKHMVGKNWRDLFDLVIVQAGKPNFFTDRRKPFRKLDDKGSLQWDKINQLEKGKIYKEGNLFDFLRLTGWRGSKVLYFGDHLYSDLADLMLRHGWRTGAIVPELETEIRIINTEQYMHSLTWQQALTGLLERMQMYQDAESKQVLLEWMKERQEIRSLTKNLFNPQFGSIFRTFHNPTYFSRRLVRFSDIYMASISCLLNYDVNFTFYPRRTPLQHEAPLWMDQLCTGCMKTPFLEEMVHIR
;
A
#
# COMPACT_ATOMS: atom_id res chain seq x y z
N MET A 1 38.19 -23.71 40.90
CA MET A 1 38.59 -23.70 42.32
C MET A 1 38.21 -22.33 42.86
N ALA A 2 37.10 -22.22 43.60
CA ALA A 2 37.03 -22.25 45.08
C ALA A 2 37.69 -21.00 45.68
N ALA A 3 37.11 -20.20 46.58
CA ALA A 3 35.92 -20.32 47.43
C ALA A 3 35.68 -18.93 48.11
N LEU A 4 34.42 -18.49 48.23
CA LEU A 4 33.61 -18.38 49.47
C LEU A 4 33.78 -17.11 50.33
N GLY A 5 32.65 -16.49 50.63
CA GLY A 5 32.45 -15.45 51.64
C GLY A 5 30.96 -15.13 51.82
N THR A 6 30.26 -15.99 52.55
CA THR A 6 28.84 -15.93 52.93
C THR A 6 28.57 -15.04 54.16
N SER A 7 27.48 -14.27 54.17
CA SER A 7 26.71 -13.97 55.41
C SER A 7 25.21 -13.67 55.16
N VAL A 8 24.43 -14.74 55.39
CA VAL A 8 23.09 -14.93 55.98
C VAL A 8 22.24 -13.71 56.47
N LEU A 9 21.05 -13.60 55.86
CA LEU A 9 19.66 -13.40 56.36
C LEU A 9 19.29 -12.31 57.40
N ARG A 10 18.30 -11.48 57.00
CA ARG A 10 17.08 -11.21 57.81
C ARG A 10 15.84 -10.99 56.94
N ARG A 11 14.76 -11.68 57.32
CA ARG A 11 13.41 -11.68 56.72
C ARG A 11 12.69 -10.34 56.94
N GLY A 12 11.91 -9.91 55.95
CA GLY A 12 10.83 -8.93 56.09
C GLY A 12 9.90 -9.04 54.88
N GLY A 13 8.69 -9.57 55.09
CA GLY A 13 7.67 -9.72 54.04
C GLY A 13 7.10 -8.37 53.61
N GLY A 14 6.77 -8.26 52.33
CA GLY A 14 6.12 -7.10 51.75
C GLY A 14 5.42 -7.50 50.44
N ALA A 15 4.11 -7.34 50.42
CA ALA A 15 3.19 -7.78 49.41
C ALA A 15 3.42 -7.14 48.01
N ALA A 16 3.12 -7.92 46.97
CA ALA A 16 3.07 -7.48 45.58
C ALA A 16 2.00 -6.38 45.35
N PRO A 17 2.29 -5.31 44.59
CA PRO A 17 1.26 -4.35 44.23
C PRO A 17 0.45 -4.87 43.04
N ARG A 18 -0.85 -5.11 43.29
CA ARG A 18 -1.88 -5.25 42.25
C ARG A 18 -2.00 -3.91 41.51
N LEU A 19 -1.71 -3.90 40.21
CA LEU A 19 -2.04 -2.80 39.32
C LEU A 19 -3.56 -2.77 39.10
N LEU A 20 -4.24 -1.84 39.79
CA LEU A 20 -5.65 -1.53 39.57
C LEU A 20 -5.79 -0.75 38.25
N ALA A 21 -6.56 -1.31 37.32
CA ALA A 21 -7.03 -0.62 36.14
C ALA A 21 -8.00 0.51 36.56
N VAL A 22 -7.64 1.75 36.26
CA VAL A 22 -8.53 2.90 36.40
C VAL A 22 -9.46 2.93 35.18
N ALA A 23 -10.68 2.43 35.37
CA ALA A 23 -11.79 2.64 34.45
C ALA A 23 -12.36 4.05 34.67
N VAL A 24 -12.21 4.92 33.68
CA VAL A 24 -12.94 6.20 33.64
C VAL A 24 -14.31 5.92 33.03
N SER A 25 -15.30 5.66 33.89
CA SER A 25 -16.71 5.71 33.49
C SER A 25 -17.25 7.11 33.81
N CYS A 26 -17.81 7.76 32.79
CA CYS A 26 -18.41 9.07 32.91
C CYS A 26 -19.92 8.88 32.80
N GLN A 27 -20.63 8.88 33.94
CA GLN A 27 -22.08 9.02 33.96
C GLN A 27 -22.57 9.86 35.14
N SER A 28 -23.47 10.76 34.77
CA SER A 28 -24.59 11.32 35.54
C SER A 28 -24.35 12.60 36.34
N CYS A 29 -25.04 13.65 35.90
CA CYS A 29 -25.72 14.59 36.78
C CYS A 29 -27.07 14.95 36.15
N ARG A 30 -28.15 14.38 36.70
CA ARG A 30 -29.46 15.05 36.85
C ARG A 30 -29.59 15.40 38.33
N PRO A 31 -30.33 16.47 38.66
CA PRO A 31 -31.33 16.33 39.72
C PRO A 31 -32.70 16.93 39.36
N LYS A 32 -33.68 16.51 40.17
CA LYS A 32 -35.14 16.59 40.03
C LYS A 32 -35.75 17.87 40.65
N THR A 33 -36.87 18.28 40.04
CA THR A 33 -38.17 18.77 40.58
C THR A 33 -38.28 19.78 41.76
N SER A 34 -39.09 20.82 41.50
CA SER A 34 -40.34 21.23 42.18
C SER A 34 -40.36 22.66 42.74
N GLN A 35 -41.34 23.46 42.28
CA GLN A 35 -42.33 24.25 43.05
C GLN A 35 -42.90 25.42 42.22
N CYS A 36 -44.24 25.51 42.17
CA CYS A 36 -45.02 26.70 41.79
C CYS A 36 -45.19 27.63 43.00
N PRO A 37 -45.52 28.92 42.79
CA PRO A 37 -46.93 29.41 42.71
C PRO A 37 -47.10 30.36 41.50
N GLY A 38 -48.27 30.79 40.98
CA GLY A 38 -49.63 30.98 41.48
C GLY A 38 -50.10 32.38 41.04
N ASP A 39 -51.29 32.48 40.42
CA ASP A 39 -52.09 33.66 40.01
C ASP A 39 -51.69 34.47 38.74
N GLY A 40 -52.60 34.85 37.82
CA GLY A 40 -54.06 34.68 37.72
C GLY A 40 -54.68 35.37 36.48
N GLY A 41 -55.85 34.90 36.04
CA GLY A 41 -56.87 35.57 35.16
C GLY A 41 -56.67 35.45 33.64
N HIS A 42 -57.64 35.11 32.77
CA HIS A 42 -59.10 34.98 32.82
C HIS A 42 -59.61 34.21 31.57
N GLY A 43 -60.74 33.49 31.69
CA GLY A 43 -61.79 33.43 30.63
C GLY A 43 -61.79 32.28 29.60
N GLN A 44 -62.60 31.25 29.87
CA GLN A 44 -63.18 30.24 28.95
C GLN A 44 -64.38 30.81 28.12
N PRO A 45 -65.14 30.06 27.28
CA PRO A 45 -64.83 28.98 26.30
C PRO A 45 -65.71 28.97 24.99
N ARG A 46 -65.43 27.99 24.09
CA ARG A 46 -66.31 27.21 23.15
C ARG A 46 -67.13 27.92 22.05
N ASP A 47 -67.05 27.42 20.80
CA ASP A 47 -68.14 26.65 20.14
C ASP A 47 -67.84 26.17 18.69
N HIS A 48 -68.64 25.16 18.30
CA HIS A 48 -68.72 24.31 17.09
C HIS A 48 -68.75 25.00 15.71
N HIS A 49 -68.31 24.38 14.59
CA HIS A 49 -69.06 23.47 13.67
C HIS A 49 -68.32 23.43 12.29
N PRO A 50 -68.72 22.66 11.24
CA PRO A 50 -69.27 21.30 11.13
C PRO A 50 -68.63 20.46 9.99
N ALA A 51 -69.18 19.25 9.76
CA ALA A 51 -68.77 18.28 8.73
C ALA A 51 -69.64 18.29 7.45
N ALA A 52 -69.02 17.92 6.32
CA ALA A 52 -69.51 17.14 5.14
C ALA A 52 -70.59 17.80 4.22
N PRO A 53 -70.73 17.42 2.91
CA PRO A 53 -70.58 16.07 2.33
C PRO A 53 -69.91 15.96 0.94
N GLY A 54 -69.65 14.72 0.51
CA GLY A 54 -68.80 14.39 -0.65
C GLY A 54 -69.50 14.05 -1.97
N ARG A 55 -68.69 13.65 -2.97
CA ARG A 55 -69.06 12.71 -4.04
C ARG A 55 -67.86 12.31 -4.93
N ALA A 56 -67.78 11.00 -5.15
CA ALA A 56 -67.43 10.28 -6.39
C ALA A 56 -65.99 10.27 -6.98
N ARG A 57 -65.36 9.10 -6.76
CA ARG A 57 -64.43 8.33 -7.62
C ARG A 57 -64.18 8.83 -9.05
N ARG A 58 -62.90 8.89 -9.45
CA ARG A 58 -62.38 8.49 -10.79
C ARG A 58 -60.86 8.28 -10.76
N GLY A 59 -60.41 7.16 -11.32
CA GLY A 59 -59.07 6.94 -11.90
C GLY A 59 -57.92 6.67 -10.92
N ALA A 60 -57.64 5.39 -10.64
CA ALA A 60 -56.34 4.96 -10.15
C ALA A 60 -55.44 4.70 -11.37
N ASP A 61 -54.43 5.54 -11.56
CA ASP A 61 -53.28 5.21 -12.43
C ASP A 61 -52.41 4.16 -11.72
N PRO A 62 -51.99 3.07 -12.37
CA PRO A 62 -51.06 2.14 -11.77
C PRO A 62 -49.66 2.78 -11.80
N GLY A 63 -49.07 2.94 -10.61
CA GLY A 63 -47.66 3.26 -10.43
C GLY A 63 -46.74 2.21 -11.07
N PRO A 64 -45.42 2.50 -11.17
CA PRO A 64 -44.51 1.73 -11.98
C PRO A 64 -44.44 0.28 -11.50
N VAL A 65 -44.77 -0.62 -12.42
CA VAL A 65 -44.66 -2.06 -12.29
C VAL A 65 -43.22 -2.39 -11.91
N ALA A 66 -43.05 -3.04 -10.74
CA ALA A 66 -41.80 -3.68 -10.38
C ALA A 66 -41.34 -4.56 -11.54
N SER A 67 -40.13 -4.34 -12.05
CA SER A 67 -39.56 -5.08 -13.16
C SER A 67 -39.63 -6.59 -12.90
N SER A 68 -40.59 -7.26 -13.50
CA SER A 68 -40.71 -8.72 -13.50
C SER A 68 -39.54 -9.27 -14.32
N GLN A 69 -38.56 -9.86 -13.64
CA GLN A 69 -37.49 -10.62 -14.30
C GLN A 69 -38.10 -11.81 -15.06
N PRO A 70 -37.49 -12.27 -16.16
CA PRO A 70 -38.07 -13.35 -16.95
C PRO A 70 -38.08 -14.63 -16.12
N LEU A 71 -39.27 -15.08 -15.75
CA LEU A 71 -39.50 -16.45 -15.33
C LEU A 71 -39.18 -17.38 -16.51
N PRO A 72 -38.82 -18.65 -16.26
CA PRO A 72 -38.67 -19.63 -17.33
C PRO A 72 -39.92 -19.59 -18.21
N ALA A 73 -39.75 -19.65 -19.54
CA ALA A 73 -40.88 -19.82 -20.45
C ALA A 73 -41.74 -21.01 -19.96
N GLU A 74 -43.07 -20.89 -19.99
CA GLU A 74 -43.97 -21.93 -19.47
C GLU A 74 -43.56 -23.32 -20.00
N GLY A 75 -43.11 -24.20 -19.09
CA GLY A 75 -42.66 -25.56 -19.42
C GLY A 75 -41.14 -25.78 -19.55
N ALA A 76 -40.30 -24.75 -19.40
CA ALA A 76 -38.85 -24.90 -19.45
C ALA A 76 -38.29 -25.49 -18.15
N ASP A 77 -37.55 -26.60 -18.28
CA ASP A 77 -36.76 -27.20 -17.20
C ASP A 77 -35.78 -26.17 -16.58
N PRO A 78 -35.83 -25.91 -15.25
CA PRO A 78 -34.98 -24.92 -14.59
C PRO A 78 -33.49 -25.09 -14.87
N LYS A 79 -33.01 -26.35 -14.93
CA LYS A 79 -31.61 -26.66 -15.23
C LYS A 79 -31.23 -26.22 -16.64
N SER A 80 -32.07 -26.54 -17.64
CA SER A 80 -31.87 -26.11 -19.02
C SER A 80 -31.89 -24.59 -19.16
N TYR A 81 -32.77 -23.90 -18.43
CA TYR A 81 -32.82 -22.44 -18.40
C TYR A 81 -31.54 -21.81 -17.82
N LEU A 82 -31.03 -22.33 -16.70
CA LEU A 82 -29.79 -21.85 -16.10
C LEU A 82 -28.61 -21.96 -17.08
N TRP A 83 -28.43 -23.14 -17.68
CA TRP A 83 -27.38 -23.33 -18.68
C TRP A 83 -27.57 -22.44 -19.91
N ALA A 84 -28.79 -22.23 -20.39
CA ALA A 84 -29.01 -21.30 -21.50
C ALA A 84 -28.51 -19.87 -21.16
N ARG A 85 -28.83 -19.36 -19.96
CA ARG A 85 -28.37 -18.03 -19.49
C ARG A 85 -26.85 -17.98 -19.32
N TYR A 86 -26.24 -19.06 -18.86
CA TYR A 86 -24.79 -19.18 -18.79
C TYR A 86 -24.13 -19.04 -20.17
N HIS A 87 -24.59 -19.83 -21.15
CA HIS A 87 -23.98 -19.85 -22.49
C HIS A 87 -24.20 -18.52 -23.22
N GLU A 88 -25.38 -17.92 -23.09
CA GLU A 88 -25.69 -16.60 -23.63
C GLU A 88 -24.75 -15.53 -23.05
N MET A 89 -24.56 -15.52 -21.73
CA MET A 89 -23.67 -14.57 -21.06
C MET A 89 -22.20 -14.80 -21.43
N LYS A 90 -21.76 -16.06 -21.51
CA LYS A 90 -20.39 -16.42 -21.86
C LYS A 90 -20.06 -15.98 -23.30
N LYS A 91 -21.00 -16.18 -24.23
CA LYS A 91 -20.91 -15.67 -25.60
C LYS A 91 -20.84 -14.14 -25.61
N LEU A 92 -21.71 -13.46 -24.86
CA LEU A 92 -21.70 -12.00 -24.77
C LEU A 92 -20.34 -11.46 -24.29
N VAL A 93 -19.75 -12.05 -23.25
CA VAL A 93 -18.42 -11.65 -22.75
C VAL A 93 -17.34 -11.81 -23.82
N TYR A 94 -17.40 -12.89 -24.59
CA TYR A 94 -16.47 -13.13 -25.69
C TYR A 94 -16.63 -12.09 -26.82
N ASP A 95 -17.88 -11.78 -27.18
CA ASP A 95 -18.19 -10.79 -28.22
C ASP A 95 -17.85 -9.35 -27.80
N LEU A 96 -17.92 -9.03 -26.50
CA LEU A 96 -17.59 -7.71 -25.93
C LEU A 96 -16.09 -7.39 -25.90
N LEU A 97 -15.24 -8.42 -25.85
CA LEU A 97 -13.78 -8.27 -25.80
C LEU A 97 -13.16 -9.03 -26.99
N PRO A 98 -13.29 -8.54 -28.25
CA PRO A 98 -12.61 -9.18 -29.37
C PRO A 98 -11.09 -9.12 -29.20
N PRO A 99 -10.34 -10.11 -29.70
CA PRO A 99 -8.89 -10.07 -29.73
C PRO A 99 -8.38 -8.76 -30.37
N GLY A 100 -7.55 -8.01 -29.63
CA GLY A 100 -6.95 -6.76 -30.10
C GLY A 100 -7.78 -5.47 -29.91
N VAL A 101 -8.99 -5.52 -29.35
CA VAL A 101 -9.87 -4.34 -29.17
C VAL A 101 -9.74 -3.67 -27.81
N CYS A 102 -8.99 -4.27 -26.88
CA CYS A 102 -8.81 -3.71 -25.55
C CYS A 102 -7.87 -2.51 -25.58
N ASN A 103 -8.39 -1.32 -25.28
CA ASN A 103 -7.57 -0.13 -25.04
C ASN A 103 -6.64 -0.38 -23.85
N LEU A 104 -5.37 -0.63 -24.14
CA LEU A 104 -4.36 -1.02 -23.16
C LEU A 104 -4.06 0.17 -22.25
N LEU A 105 -4.11 -0.05 -20.93
CA LEU A 105 -3.69 0.95 -19.95
C LEU A 105 -2.20 1.25 -20.18
N ASN A 106 -1.82 2.53 -20.25
CA ASN A 106 -0.41 2.92 -20.41
C ASN A 106 0.37 2.67 -19.09
N PRO A 107 1.40 1.80 -19.07
CA PRO A 107 2.21 1.56 -17.88
C PRO A 107 2.98 2.80 -17.38
N ALA A 108 3.24 3.77 -18.27
CA ALA A 108 3.90 5.03 -17.95
C ALA A 108 2.91 6.16 -17.58
N ALA A 109 1.67 5.82 -17.22
CA ALA A 109 0.68 6.78 -16.78
C ALA A 109 0.80 7.14 -15.29
N ILE A 110 0.31 8.32 -14.94
CA ILE A 110 0.14 8.76 -13.55
C ILE A 110 -1.31 8.54 -13.17
N TYR A 111 -1.52 7.95 -11.99
CA TYR A 111 -2.85 7.63 -11.46
C TYR A 111 -3.16 8.52 -10.27
N ALA A 112 -4.35 9.11 -10.25
CA ALA A 112 -4.75 10.07 -9.23
C ALA A 112 -5.77 9.49 -8.24
N ASN A 113 -5.48 9.66 -6.96
CA ASN A 113 -6.39 9.40 -5.84
C ASN A 113 -7.14 10.68 -5.44
N ASN A 114 -6.51 11.85 -5.62
CA ASN A 114 -7.11 13.17 -5.40
C ASN A 114 -6.85 14.08 -6.59
N GLU A 115 -7.64 15.16 -6.69
CA GLU A 115 -7.42 16.17 -7.72
C GLU A 115 -6.14 16.96 -7.46
N ILE A 116 -5.25 17.04 -8.45
CA ILE A 116 -4.01 17.82 -8.36
C ILE A 116 -3.70 18.50 -9.69
N SER A 117 -3.55 19.83 -9.63
CA SER A 117 -3.00 20.64 -10.71
C SER A 117 -1.49 20.77 -10.52
N LEU A 118 -0.69 20.32 -11.48
CA LEU A 118 0.76 20.55 -11.48
C LEU A 118 1.12 22.03 -11.65
N GLY A 119 0.21 22.84 -12.21
CA GLY A 119 0.37 24.28 -12.36
C GLY A 119 0.50 24.98 -10.99
N ASP A 120 -0.26 24.52 -10.01
CA ASP A 120 -0.31 25.09 -8.65
C ASP A 120 0.89 24.66 -7.77
N VAL A 121 1.60 23.61 -8.18
CA VAL A 121 2.78 23.11 -7.47
C VAL A 121 3.98 23.99 -7.83
N GLU A 122 4.58 24.64 -6.84
CA GLU A 122 5.77 25.50 -7.03
C GLU A 122 7.06 24.80 -6.61
N ILE A 123 6.96 23.84 -5.69
CA ILE A 123 8.09 23.17 -5.06
C ILE A 123 7.95 21.66 -5.17
N TYR A 124 8.98 21.01 -5.70
CA TYR A 124 9.06 19.57 -5.88
C TYR A 124 10.14 19.00 -4.97
N GLY A 125 9.76 18.03 -4.16
CA GLY A 125 10.67 17.31 -3.27
C GLY A 125 10.78 15.86 -3.66
N PHE A 126 11.94 15.26 -3.45
CA PHE A 126 12.18 13.87 -3.78
C PHE A 126 12.89 13.15 -2.62
N ASP A 127 12.57 11.88 -2.43
CA ASP A 127 13.52 10.92 -1.89
C ASP A 127 14.55 10.51 -2.96
N TYR A 128 15.63 9.87 -2.54
CA TYR A 128 16.67 9.37 -3.42
C TYR A 128 16.46 7.90 -3.80
N ASP A 129 16.60 6.98 -2.84
CA ASP A 129 16.57 5.54 -3.06
C ASP A 129 15.18 5.08 -3.53
N TYR A 130 15.11 4.28 -4.60
CA TYR A 130 13.88 3.83 -5.28
C TYR A 130 12.90 4.93 -5.74
N THR A 131 13.26 6.21 -5.60
CA THR A 131 12.48 7.36 -6.08
C THR A 131 13.15 8.04 -7.26
N LEU A 132 14.36 8.59 -7.05
CA LEU A 132 15.21 9.10 -8.14
C LEU A 132 16.10 7.99 -8.68
N ALA A 133 16.76 7.24 -7.80
CA ALA A 133 17.63 6.13 -8.16
C ALA A 133 16.86 4.81 -8.04
N GLN A 134 16.44 4.24 -9.17
CA GLN A 134 15.84 2.91 -9.21
C GLN A 134 16.93 1.85 -9.34
N TYR A 135 16.88 0.79 -8.54
CA TYR A 135 17.94 -0.21 -8.51
C TYR A 135 17.57 -1.51 -9.24
N SER A 136 18.57 -2.17 -9.82
CA SER A 136 18.46 -3.49 -10.41
C SER A 136 18.10 -4.57 -9.37
N ASN A 137 17.28 -5.55 -9.79
CA ASN A 137 16.90 -6.70 -8.96
C ASN A 137 18.08 -7.57 -8.52
N LEU A 138 19.26 -7.44 -9.17
CA LEU A 138 20.50 -8.10 -8.75
C LEU A 138 20.86 -7.75 -7.30
N LEU A 139 20.52 -6.53 -6.86
CA LEU A 139 20.78 -6.07 -5.51
C LEU A 139 20.08 -6.95 -4.45
N HIS A 140 18.89 -7.47 -4.74
CA HIS A 140 18.13 -8.31 -3.82
C HIS A 140 18.86 -9.61 -3.51
N SER A 141 19.43 -10.26 -4.53
CA SER A 141 20.24 -11.46 -4.38
C SER A 141 21.48 -11.21 -3.54
N MET A 142 22.16 -10.08 -3.75
CA MET A 142 23.36 -9.73 -2.99
C MET A 142 23.06 -9.47 -1.52
N ILE A 143 22.01 -8.70 -1.22
CA ILE A 143 21.55 -8.43 0.15
C ILE A 143 21.21 -9.75 0.84
N PHE A 144 20.44 -10.63 0.18
CA PHE A 144 20.08 -11.94 0.72
C PHE A 144 21.34 -12.77 1.04
N ASN A 145 22.23 -12.94 0.07
CA ASN A 145 23.41 -13.80 0.20
C ASN A 145 24.33 -13.30 1.31
N THR A 146 24.60 -11.99 1.36
CA THR A 146 25.47 -11.42 2.40
C THR A 146 24.83 -11.51 3.78
N ALA A 147 23.52 -11.28 3.91
CA ALA A 147 22.83 -11.43 5.19
C ALA A 147 22.82 -12.90 5.64
N ARG A 148 22.62 -13.86 4.73
CA ARG A 148 22.77 -15.30 5.00
C ARG A 148 24.17 -15.64 5.49
N ASP A 149 25.20 -15.14 4.82
CA ASP A 149 26.59 -15.41 5.19
C ASP A 149 26.93 -14.78 6.55
N ILE A 150 26.42 -13.59 6.86
CA ILE A 150 26.49 -12.99 8.20
C ILE A 150 25.85 -13.90 9.26
N LEU A 151 24.68 -14.48 8.99
CA LEU A 151 24.02 -15.40 9.94
C LEU A 151 24.87 -16.63 10.22
N ILE A 152 25.48 -17.21 9.19
CA ILE A 152 26.34 -18.40 9.33
C ILE A 152 27.64 -18.03 10.06
N GLU A 153 28.35 -17.00 9.60
CA GLU A 153 29.70 -16.68 10.07
C GLU A 153 29.70 -15.99 11.43
N GLN A 154 28.77 -15.06 11.67
CA GLN A 154 28.76 -14.20 12.87
C GLN A 154 27.77 -14.71 13.91
N PHE A 155 26.55 -15.06 13.49
CA PHE A 155 25.51 -15.56 14.40
C PHE A 155 25.56 -17.08 14.63
N LYS A 156 26.45 -17.78 13.90
CA LYS A 156 26.69 -19.23 14.04
C LYS A 156 25.45 -20.08 13.72
N TYR A 157 24.63 -19.62 12.79
CA TYR A 157 23.56 -20.44 12.21
C TYR A 157 24.16 -21.62 11.41
N PRO A 158 23.40 -22.72 11.21
CA PRO A 158 23.90 -23.92 10.56
C PRO A 158 24.48 -23.67 9.15
N GLU A 159 25.67 -24.22 8.87
CA GLU A 159 26.37 -24.06 7.58
C GLU A 159 25.54 -24.58 6.39
N GLY A 160 24.62 -25.52 6.63
CA GLY A 160 23.71 -26.03 5.60
C GLY A 160 22.81 -24.95 4.96
N LEU A 161 22.63 -23.79 5.62
CA LEU A 161 21.94 -22.64 5.04
C LEU A 161 22.62 -22.10 3.79
N ALA A 162 23.92 -22.31 3.61
CA ALA A 162 24.65 -21.89 2.40
C ALA A 162 24.09 -22.50 1.10
N LYS A 163 23.26 -23.56 1.20
CA LYS A 163 22.57 -24.19 0.07
C LYS A 163 21.32 -23.43 -0.38
N TYR A 164 20.84 -22.47 0.40
CA TYR A 164 19.67 -21.65 0.07
C TYR A 164 20.13 -20.40 -0.64
N ASP A 165 19.65 -20.20 -1.86
CA ASP A 165 19.85 -18.97 -2.63
C ASP A 165 18.60 -18.07 -2.53
N TYR A 166 18.76 -16.81 -2.93
CA TYR A 166 17.63 -15.92 -3.10
C TYR A 166 16.68 -16.47 -4.17
N ILE A 167 15.37 -16.42 -3.91
CA ILE A 167 14.33 -16.89 -4.82
C ILE A 167 13.60 -15.67 -5.39
N PRO A 168 13.96 -15.18 -6.60
CA PRO A 168 13.29 -14.04 -7.22
C PRO A 168 11.79 -14.27 -7.34
N GLY A 169 11.00 -13.29 -6.91
CA GLY A 169 9.55 -13.37 -6.97
C GLY A 169 8.92 -14.38 -6.00
N PHE A 170 9.62 -14.87 -4.97
CA PHE A 170 8.94 -15.60 -3.89
C PHE A 170 8.02 -14.66 -3.10
N ALA A 171 8.55 -13.54 -2.60
CA ALA A 171 7.81 -12.54 -1.84
C ALA A 171 7.44 -11.32 -2.70
N ILE A 172 6.39 -10.61 -2.30
CA ILE A 172 5.97 -9.33 -2.88
C ILE A 172 5.94 -8.23 -1.81
N ARG A 173 5.97 -6.97 -2.24
CA ARG A 173 5.88 -5.82 -1.34
C ARG A 173 4.52 -5.75 -0.65
N GLY A 174 4.51 -5.36 0.62
CA GLY A 174 3.29 -5.12 1.41
C GLY A 174 2.77 -6.31 2.21
N LEU A 175 3.47 -7.45 2.20
CA LEU A 175 3.14 -8.63 3.00
C LEU A 175 3.32 -8.39 4.50
N HIS A 176 2.71 -9.27 5.30
CA HIS A 176 2.79 -9.26 6.75
C HIS A 176 3.46 -10.53 7.25
N TYR A 177 4.29 -10.41 8.27
CA TYR A 177 4.95 -11.52 8.93
C TYR A 177 4.59 -11.57 10.40
N ASP A 178 3.92 -12.66 10.81
CA ASP A 178 3.57 -12.91 12.21
C ASP A 178 4.76 -13.57 12.88
N VAL A 179 5.52 -12.78 13.63
CA VAL A 179 6.71 -13.23 14.35
C VAL A 179 6.39 -14.36 15.31
N GLN A 180 5.23 -14.35 15.98
CA GLN A 180 4.91 -15.38 16.97
C GLN A 180 4.52 -16.71 16.31
N LYS A 181 3.91 -16.64 15.12
CA LYS A 181 3.44 -17.84 14.40
C LYS A 181 4.39 -18.29 13.27
N SER A 182 5.43 -17.51 13.00
CA SER A 182 6.36 -17.69 11.88
C SER A 182 5.65 -17.80 10.54
N LEU A 183 4.66 -16.93 10.30
CA LEU A 183 3.85 -16.93 9.09
C LEU A 183 4.06 -15.67 8.26
N LEU A 184 4.43 -15.84 6.99
CA LEU A 184 4.38 -14.79 5.98
C LEU A 184 3.03 -14.88 5.26
N MET A 185 2.28 -13.77 5.23
CA MET A 185 0.91 -13.78 4.70
C MET A 185 0.52 -12.47 4.03
N LYS A 186 -0.47 -12.54 3.15
CA LYS A 186 -1.09 -11.37 2.55
C LYS A 186 -2.39 -11.01 3.25
N ILE A 187 -2.53 -9.73 3.58
CA ILE A 187 -3.68 -9.20 4.33
C ILE A 187 -4.39 -8.14 3.49
N ASP A 188 -5.72 -8.19 3.50
CA ASP A 188 -6.56 -7.22 2.82
C ASP A 188 -6.77 -5.93 3.63
N ALA A 189 -7.43 -4.96 3.01
CA ALA A 189 -7.76 -3.67 3.60
C ALA A 189 -8.62 -3.75 4.87
N PHE A 190 -9.29 -4.88 5.12
CA PHE A 190 -10.18 -5.13 6.25
C PHE A 190 -9.54 -6.03 7.32
N HIS A 191 -8.22 -6.26 7.21
CA HIS A 191 -7.42 -7.13 8.08
C HIS A 191 -7.75 -8.62 7.97
N TYR A 192 -8.31 -9.08 6.85
CA TYR A 192 -8.46 -10.51 6.59
C TYR A 192 -7.25 -11.06 5.87
N VAL A 193 -6.72 -12.18 6.36
CA VAL A 193 -5.72 -12.97 5.63
C VAL A 193 -6.34 -13.50 4.34
N GLN A 194 -5.70 -13.27 3.21
CA GLN A 194 -6.12 -13.90 1.96
C GLN A 194 -5.76 -15.40 2.03
N LEU A 195 -6.77 -16.25 2.04
CA LEU A 195 -6.59 -17.71 1.96
C LEU A 195 -5.74 -18.13 0.75
N GLY A 196 -4.97 -19.19 0.92
CA GLY A 196 -3.99 -19.69 -0.06
C GLY A 196 -2.77 -18.79 -0.24
N THR A 197 -2.51 -17.86 0.69
CA THR A 197 -1.36 -16.96 0.66
C THR A 197 -0.59 -16.88 1.98
N ALA A 198 -0.79 -17.86 2.88
CA ALA A 198 -0.02 -17.99 4.12
C ALA A 198 1.08 -19.03 3.95
N TYR A 199 2.30 -18.69 4.36
CA TYR A 199 3.48 -19.53 4.23
C TYR A 199 4.22 -19.64 5.56
N ARG A 200 4.65 -20.86 5.91
CA ARG A 200 5.56 -21.14 7.00
C ARG A 200 6.86 -21.67 6.40
N GLY A 201 7.92 -20.89 6.49
CA GLY A 201 9.10 -21.13 5.66
C GLY A 201 8.75 -20.96 4.18
N LEU A 202 9.18 -21.91 3.34
CA LEU A 202 8.89 -21.91 1.91
C LEU A 202 7.63 -22.72 1.54
N LYS A 203 6.94 -23.29 2.54
CA LYS A 203 5.78 -24.16 2.34
C LYS A 203 4.46 -23.42 2.62
N PRO A 204 3.44 -23.59 1.77
CA PRO A 204 2.12 -23.03 2.03
C PRO A 204 1.50 -23.72 3.25
N VAL A 205 0.74 -22.94 4.02
CA VAL A 205 -0.03 -23.43 5.18
C VAL A 205 -1.47 -23.65 4.75
N PRO A 206 -2.09 -24.81 5.08
CA PRO A 206 -3.50 -25.06 4.79
C PRO A 206 -4.43 -24.00 5.36
N ASP A 207 -5.49 -23.66 4.64
CA ASP A 207 -6.43 -22.59 5.04
C ASP A 207 -7.12 -22.89 6.36
N GLU A 208 -7.43 -24.16 6.63
CA GLU A 208 -8.03 -24.62 7.88
C GLU A 208 -7.10 -24.34 9.07
N GLU A 209 -5.80 -24.58 8.90
CA GLU A 209 -4.80 -24.32 9.94
C GLU A 209 -4.64 -22.81 10.18
N VAL A 210 -4.63 -21.99 9.12
CA VAL A 210 -4.61 -20.52 9.25
C VAL A 210 -5.81 -20.03 10.04
N ILE A 211 -7.01 -20.53 9.74
CA ILE A 211 -8.25 -20.17 10.44
C ILE A 211 -8.17 -20.55 11.91
N GLU A 212 -7.66 -21.74 12.23
CA GLU A 212 -7.49 -22.20 13.62
C GLU A 212 -6.49 -21.32 14.38
N LEU A 213 -5.34 -21.01 13.77
CA LEU A 213 -4.29 -20.16 14.35
C LEU A 213 -4.78 -18.74 14.70
N TYR A 214 -5.84 -18.27 14.05
CA TYR A 214 -6.46 -16.97 14.29
C TYR A 214 -7.84 -17.08 14.96
N GLY A 215 -8.10 -18.17 15.68
CA GLY A 215 -9.24 -18.31 16.59
C GLY A 215 -10.56 -18.61 15.86
N GLY A 216 -10.50 -19.36 14.77
CA GLY A 216 -11.68 -19.72 13.97
C GLY A 216 -12.09 -18.64 12.95
N THR A 217 -11.23 -17.66 12.69
CA THR A 217 -11.45 -16.59 11.71
C THR A 217 -10.17 -16.27 10.95
N GLN A 218 -10.29 -15.58 9.81
CA GLN A 218 -9.16 -15.04 9.04
C GLN A 218 -8.82 -13.59 9.42
N HIS A 219 -9.60 -13.00 10.33
CA HIS A 219 -9.46 -11.60 10.69
C HIS A 219 -8.38 -11.39 11.75
N ILE A 220 -7.46 -10.46 11.48
CA ILE A 220 -6.41 -10.05 12.40
C ILE A 220 -6.86 -8.81 13.19
N PRO A 221 -6.96 -8.89 14.53
CA PRO A 221 -7.27 -7.73 15.35
C PRO A 221 -6.21 -6.63 15.27
N LEU A 222 -6.64 -5.37 15.24
CA LEU A 222 -5.75 -4.21 15.09
C LEU A 222 -4.66 -4.15 16.17
N TYR A 223 -4.95 -4.56 17.40
CA TYR A 223 -3.96 -4.55 18.49
C TYR A 223 -2.82 -5.56 18.28
N GLN A 224 -2.95 -6.52 17.35
CA GLN A 224 -1.89 -7.46 16.97
C GLN A 224 -1.02 -6.94 15.82
N MET A 225 -1.48 -5.90 15.11
CA MET A 225 -0.76 -5.29 14.00
C MET A 225 0.31 -4.32 14.54
N SER A 226 1.48 -4.26 13.89
CA SER A 226 2.41 -3.17 14.11
C SER A 226 1.78 -1.83 13.72
N ASP A 227 2.10 -0.76 14.46
CA ASP A 227 1.72 0.60 14.13
C ASP A 227 2.43 1.10 12.85
N PHE A 228 2.11 2.33 12.45
CA PHE A 228 2.68 3.00 11.26
C PHE A 228 4.20 3.02 11.19
N TYR A 229 4.86 3.03 12.34
CA TYR A 229 6.31 3.12 12.47
C TYR A 229 6.93 1.74 12.73
N GLY A 230 6.15 0.67 12.58
CA GLY A 230 6.57 -0.68 12.87
C GLY A 230 6.78 -0.95 14.35
N LYS A 231 6.21 -0.14 15.25
CA LYS A 231 6.21 -0.35 16.70
C LYS A 231 4.91 -1.02 17.11
N GLY A 232 4.97 -1.95 18.05
CA GLY A 232 3.80 -2.75 18.44
C GLY A 232 4.01 -4.23 18.15
N PRO A 233 3.04 -5.09 18.50
CA PRO A 233 3.27 -6.51 18.67
C PRO A 233 3.43 -7.28 17.37
N SER A 234 3.95 -8.51 17.52
CA SER A 234 4.11 -9.68 16.64
C SER A 234 3.96 -9.58 15.12
N LEU A 235 3.01 -8.83 14.55
CA LEU A 235 2.75 -8.82 13.11
C LEU A 235 3.40 -7.62 12.43
N LYS A 236 4.54 -7.86 11.76
CA LYS A 236 5.30 -6.86 11.03
C LYS A 236 4.79 -6.74 9.60
N GLN A 237 4.56 -5.52 9.12
CA GLN A 237 4.36 -5.28 7.69
C GLN A 237 5.67 -4.90 6.98
N PHE A 238 5.92 -5.52 5.84
CA PHE A 238 7.08 -5.25 4.98
C PHE A 238 6.70 -4.34 3.80
N MET A 239 6.88 -3.04 4.01
CA MET A 239 6.49 -1.99 3.06
C MET A 239 7.61 -1.49 2.17
N ASP A 240 8.84 -1.93 2.40
CA ASP A 240 10.02 -1.48 1.66
C ASP A 240 10.40 -2.52 0.59
N ILE A 241 10.87 -2.07 -0.56
CA ILE A 241 11.46 -2.95 -1.59
C ILE A 241 12.72 -3.61 -1.03
N PHE A 242 13.47 -2.93 -0.15
CA PHE A 242 14.61 -3.52 0.55
C PHE A 242 14.22 -4.65 1.52
N SER A 243 12.93 -4.85 1.81
CA SER A 243 12.43 -5.96 2.63
C SER A 243 12.19 -7.27 1.85
N LEU A 244 12.24 -7.27 0.52
CA LEU A 244 12.04 -8.49 -0.28
C LEU A 244 13.09 -9.59 0.04
N PRO A 245 14.40 -9.26 0.14
CA PRO A 245 15.42 -10.20 0.60
C PRO A 245 15.17 -10.70 2.02
N GLU A 246 14.75 -9.83 2.94
CA GLU A 246 14.49 -10.19 4.34
C GLU A 246 13.35 -11.21 4.46
N MET A 247 12.21 -10.99 3.78
CA MET A 247 11.10 -11.94 3.76
C MET A 247 11.50 -13.30 3.21
N THR A 248 12.33 -13.30 2.16
CA THR A 248 12.83 -14.53 1.54
C THR A 248 13.81 -15.24 2.48
N LEU A 249 14.70 -14.50 3.15
CA LEU A 249 15.67 -15.05 4.09
C LEU A 249 14.99 -15.63 5.33
N LEU A 250 14.01 -14.92 5.90
CA LEU A 250 13.14 -15.44 6.96
C LEU A 250 12.53 -16.79 6.55
N SER A 251 11.97 -16.85 5.34
CA SER A 251 11.32 -18.05 4.84
C SER A 251 12.32 -19.21 4.61
N SER A 252 13.49 -18.93 4.05
CA SER A 252 14.56 -19.92 3.83
C SER A 252 15.11 -20.49 5.14
N VAL A 253 15.39 -19.64 6.12
CA VAL A 253 15.92 -20.09 7.42
C VAL A 253 14.87 -20.93 8.16
N ILE A 254 13.61 -20.50 8.18
CA ILE A 254 12.54 -21.27 8.82
C ILE A 254 12.33 -22.62 8.12
N ASP A 255 12.36 -22.65 6.79
CA ASP A 255 12.22 -23.91 6.03
C ASP A 255 13.35 -24.89 6.36
N TYR A 256 14.59 -24.39 6.48
CA TYR A 256 15.73 -25.20 6.90
C TYR A 256 15.53 -25.78 8.30
N PHE A 257 15.16 -24.94 9.28
CA PHE A 257 15.01 -25.37 10.66
C PHE A 257 13.90 -26.41 10.81
N ILE A 258 12.75 -26.19 10.17
CA ILE A 258 11.63 -27.15 10.16
C ILE A 258 12.05 -28.47 9.50
N THR A 259 12.70 -28.42 8.34
CA THR A 259 13.09 -29.61 7.58
C THR A 259 14.14 -30.46 8.32
N HIS A 260 14.96 -29.85 9.17
CA HIS A 260 15.99 -30.54 9.95
C HIS A 260 15.57 -30.81 11.41
N GLY A 261 14.32 -30.49 11.79
CA GLY A 261 13.83 -30.70 13.15
C GLY A 261 14.56 -29.87 14.22
N ILE A 262 15.04 -28.68 13.85
CA ILE A 262 15.73 -27.75 14.75
C ILE A 262 14.68 -26.87 15.41
N GLU A 263 14.60 -26.92 16.74
CA GLU A 263 13.77 -26.00 17.51
C GLU A 263 14.37 -24.59 17.53
N PHE A 264 13.52 -23.57 17.48
CA PHE A 264 13.93 -22.17 17.53
C PHE A 264 12.91 -21.31 18.25
N ASP A 265 13.38 -20.25 18.88
CA ASP A 265 12.54 -19.16 19.36
C ASP A 265 12.27 -18.19 18.21
N GLN A 266 11.00 -17.94 17.92
CA GLN A 266 10.60 -17.18 16.73
C GLN A 266 10.97 -15.70 16.82
N VAL A 267 11.01 -15.13 18.03
CA VAL A 267 11.34 -13.72 18.25
C VAL A 267 12.84 -13.49 18.05
N HIS A 268 13.68 -14.36 18.60
CA HIS A 268 15.13 -14.28 18.43
C HIS A 268 15.53 -14.55 16.98
N LEU A 269 14.95 -15.56 16.33
CA LEU A 269 15.22 -15.85 14.92
C LEU A 269 14.85 -14.66 14.03
N TYR A 270 13.67 -14.06 14.23
CA TYR A 270 13.27 -12.86 13.50
C TYR A 270 14.25 -11.71 13.73
N LYS A 271 14.67 -11.50 14.98
CA LYS A 271 15.58 -10.43 15.35
C LYS A 271 16.96 -10.61 14.72
N ASP A 272 17.54 -11.80 14.79
CA ASP A 272 18.86 -12.09 14.21
C ASP A 272 18.86 -11.84 12.70
N ILE A 273 17.82 -12.29 12.00
CA ILE A 273 17.67 -12.08 10.56
C ILE A 273 17.48 -10.60 10.22
N SER A 274 16.65 -9.89 10.98
CA SER A 274 16.47 -8.44 10.84
C SER A 274 17.78 -7.69 11.07
N ASP A 275 18.55 -8.10 12.08
CA ASP A 275 19.84 -7.51 12.43
C ASP A 275 20.90 -7.80 11.35
N ALA A 276 20.92 -9.00 10.77
CA ALA A 276 21.80 -9.34 9.65
C ALA A 276 21.51 -8.51 8.39
N ILE A 277 20.23 -8.34 8.04
CA ILE A 277 19.81 -7.47 6.91
C ILE A 277 20.18 -6.01 7.20
N ARG A 278 19.95 -5.54 8.43
CA ARG A 278 20.35 -4.19 8.86
C ARG A 278 21.85 -3.99 8.71
N ASP A 279 22.65 -4.98 9.10
CA ASP A 279 24.10 -4.90 9.03
C ASP A 279 24.62 -4.70 7.60
N VAL A 280 23.99 -5.30 6.59
CA VAL A 280 24.32 -5.06 5.17
C VAL A 280 24.18 -3.58 4.81
N HIS A 281 23.11 -2.92 5.29
CA HIS A 281 22.83 -1.51 5.03
C HIS A 281 23.69 -0.56 5.88
N VAL A 282 23.85 -0.86 7.17
CA VAL A 282 24.56 0.00 8.14
C VAL A 282 26.07 -0.04 7.93
N LYS A 283 26.64 -1.21 7.60
CA LYS A 283 28.07 -1.35 7.29
C LYS A 283 28.42 -0.74 5.92
N GLY A 284 27.43 -0.29 5.14
CA GLY A 284 27.62 0.40 3.87
C GLY A 284 27.98 -0.52 2.70
N VAL A 285 27.94 -1.84 2.90
CA VAL A 285 28.32 -2.85 1.90
C VAL A 285 27.47 -2.71 0.63
N MET A 286 26.18 -2.43 0.81
CA MET A 286 25.26 -2.17 -0.30
C MET A 286 25.72 -0.99 -1.16
N TYR A 287 26.13 0.11 -0.53
CA TYR A 287 26.62 1.29 -1.23
C TYR A 287 27.92 0.97 -1.99
N GLU A 288 28.82 0.19 -1.40
CA GLU A 288 30.06 -0.22 -2.06
C GLU A 288 29.83 -1.05 -3.32
N TRP A 289 28.83 -1.94 -3.32
CA TRP A 289 28.48 -2.73 -4.52
C TRP A 289 27.98 -1.85 -5.65
N ILE A 290 27.05 -0.96 -5.33
CA ILE A 290 26.45 -0.04 -6.32
C ILE A 290 27.52 0.92 -6.85
N GLU A 291 28.39 1.45 -5.98
CA GLU A 291 29.46 2.36 -6.38
C GLU A 291 30.56 1.73 -7.25
N LYS A 292 30.71 0.39 -7.21
CA LYS A 292 31.66 -0.34 -8.07
C LYS A 292 31.18 -0.42 -9.52
N ASP A 293 29.87 -0.50 -9.73
CA ASP A 293 29.28 -0.60 -11.07
C ASP A 293 27.92 0.12 -11.14
N LEU A 294 27.97 1.45 -11.25
CA LEU A 294 26.76 2.28 -11.26
C LEU A 294 25.84 1.96 -12.44
N GLU A 295 26.41 1.59 -13.60
CA GLU A 295 25.67 1.29 -14.82
C GLU A 295 24.85 0.01 -14.70
N GLN A 296 25.39 -1.02 -14.02
CA GLN A 296 24.66 -2.26 -13.78
C GLN A 296 23.52 -2.10 -12.75
N TYR A 297 23.72 -1.26 -11.74
CA TYR A 297 22.81 -1.19 -10.59
C TYR A 297 21.80 -0.04 -10.65
N ILE A 298 22.11 1.12 -11.23
CA ILE A 298 21.19 2.25 -11.33
C ILE A 298 20.49 2.22 -12.68
N LEU A 299 19.17 2.09 -12.65
CA LEU A 299 18.31 2.06 -13.83
C LEU A 299 17.81 3.48 -14.15
N HIS A 300 17.55 3.74 -15.44
CA HIS A 300 16.83 4.94 -15.92
C HIS A 300 17.49 6.30 -15.58
N GLY A 301 18.81 6.43 -15.76
CA GLY A 301 19.51 7.68 -15.47
C GLY A 301 19.05 8.87 -16.32
N ASP A 302 18.91 8.66 -17.64
CA ASP A 302 18.67 9.74 -18.60
C ASP A 302 17.28 10.40 -18.43
N GLU A 303 16.25 9.62 -18.12
CA GLU A 303 14.90 10.17 -17.92
C GLU A 303 14.82 11.04 -16.64
N ILE A 304 15.61 10.72 -15.62
CA ILE A 304 15.65 11.50 -14.37
C ILE A 304 16.24 12.89 -14.62
N TYR A 305 17.34 12.99 -15.38
CA TYR A 305 17.88 14.28 -15.79
C TYR A 305 16.82 15.10 -16.54
N ALA A 306 16.12 14.49 -17.49
CA ALA A 306 15.08 15.16 -18.27
C ALA A 306 13.96 15.73 -17.40
N VAL A 307 13.48 14.96 -16.40
CA VAL A 307 12.44 15.44 -15.46
C VAL A 307 12.94 16.62 -14.64
N LEU A 308 14.09 16.49 -13.99
CA LEU A 308 14.63 17.54 -13.12
C LEU A 308 14.90 18.83 -13.90
N ASN A 309 15.53 18.72 -15.06
CA ASN A 309 15.82 19.85 -15.94
C ASN A 309 14.52 20.52 -16.43
N ARG A 310 13.51 19.73 -16.80
CA ARG A 310 12.20 20.26 -17.22
C ARG A 310 11.55 21.08 -16.10
N LEU A 311 11.57 20.60 -14.86
CA LEU A 311 11.00 21.33 -13.73
C LEU A 311 11.75 22.65 -13.45
N VAL A 312 13.08 22.63 -13.48
CA VAL A 312 13.92 23.84 -13.30
C VAL A 312 13.66 24.85 -14.42
N ASN A 313 13.57 24.41 -15.67
CA ASN A 313 13.27 25.29 -16.82
C ASN A 313 11.90 25.97 -16.69
N HIS A 314 10.95 25.33 -16.01
CA HIS A 314 9.64 25.89 -15.68
C HIS A 314 9.63 26.64 -14.32
N LYS A 315 10.81 27.03 -13.83
CA LYS A 315 11.00 27.85 -12.62
C LYS A 315 10.45 27.19 -11.34
N LYS A 316 10.31 25.86 -11.32
CA LYS A 316 9.95 25.11 -10.12
C LYS A 316 11.17 24.95 -9.22
N LYS A 317 10.97 24.97 -7.91
CA LYS A 317 12.03 24.76 -6.92
C LYS A 317 12.16 23.28 -6.59
N LEU A 318 13.40 22.78 -6.45
CA LEU A 318 13.65 21.36 -6.20
C LEU A 318 14.36 21.14 -4.85
N PHE A 319 13.97 20.09 -4.12
CA PHE A 319 14.73 19.65 -2.95
C PHE A 319 14.82 18.12 -2.84
N LEU A 320 15.89 17.65 -2.19
CA LEU A 320 16.16 16.23 -1.95
C LEU A 320 16.22 15.97 -0.44
N ILE A 321 15.52 14.95 0.04
CA ILE A 321 15.59 14.47 1.43
C ILE A 321 15.79 12.96 1.42
N THR A 322 16.98 12.52 1.81
CA THR A 322 17.36 11.10 1.81
C THR A 322 18.00 10.66 3.12
N ASN A 323 17.87 9.37 3.44
CA ASN A 323 18.57 8.71 4.53
C ASN A 323 19.99 8.26 4.15
N SER A 324 20.31 8.15 2.86
CA SER A 324 21.64 7.72 2.42
C SER A 324 22.71 8.82 2.62
N PRO A 325 23.99 8.42 2.73
CA PRO A 325 25.10 9.34 2.93
C PRO A 325 25.40 10.15 1.67
N PHE A 326 25.97 11.34 1.85
CA PHE A 326 26.29 12.24 0.73
C PHE A 326 27.24 11.63 -0.30
N SER A 327 28.26 10.89 0.12
CA SER A 327 29.23 10.27 -0.79
C SER A 327 28.56 9.36 -1.83
N PHE A 328 27.55 8.62 -1.39
CA PHE A 328 26.78 7.71 -2.23
C PHE A 328 25.86 8.47 -3.18
N VAL A 329 25.08 9.41 -2.63
CA VAL A 329 24.15 10.27 -3.40
C VAL A 329 24.91 11.05 -4.47
N ASP A 330 26.06 11.63 -4.13
CA ASP A 330 26.85 12.43 -5.08
C ASP A 330 27.37 11.59 -6.26
N LYS A 331 27.78 10.34 -6.02
CA LYS A 331 28.21 9.43 -7.10
C LYS A 331 27.06 9.04 -8.02
N GLY A 332 25.94 8.60 -7.47
CA GLY A 332 24.79 8.20 -8.28
C GLY A 332 24.14 9.38 -9.01
N MET A 333 24.02 10.56 -8.37
CA MET A 333 23.55 11.77 -9.05
C MET A 333 24.52 12.24 -10.15
N LYS A 334 25.83 12.12 -9.95
CA LYS A 334 26.80 12.40 -11.03
C LYS A 334 26.65 11.46 -12.22
N HIS A 335 26.27 10.21 -11.98
CA HIS A 335 26.01 9.22 -13.02
C HIS A 335 24.69 9.52 -13.75
N MET A 336 23.58 9.71 -13.03
CA MET A 336 22.25 9.94 -13.63
C MET A 336 22.07 11.33 -14.24
N VAL A 337 22.63 12.37 -13.62
CA VAL A 337 22.31 13.79 -13.91
C VAL A 337 23.54 14.56 -14.40
N GLY A 338 24.75 14.14 -13.99
CA GLY A 338 26.00 14.78 -14.38
C GLY A 338 26.69 15.56 -13.25
N LYS A 339 27.88 16.09 -13.54
CA LYS A 339 28.80 16.67 -12.54
C LYS A 339 28.22 17.83 -11.73
N ASN A 340 27.31 18.60 -12.33
CA ASN A 340 26.73 19.81 -11.77
C ASN A 340 25.29 19.59 -11.25
N TRP A 341 24.91 18.36 -10.95
CA TRP A 341 23.54 18.02 -10.52
C TRP A 341 23.03 18.88 -9.34
N ARG A 342 23.93 19.35 -8.47
CA ARG A 342 23.60 20.20 -7.31
C ARG A 342 22.96 21.53 -7.71
N ASP A 343 23.24 22.03 -8.91
CA ASP A 343 22.71 23.30 -9.40
C ASP A 343 21.20 23.23 -9.69
N LEU A 344 20.68 22.02 -9.91
CA LEU A 344 19.25 21.77 -10.08
C LEU A 344 18.47 21.87 -8.77
N PHE A 345 19.12 21.65 -7.63
CA PHE A 345 18.46 21.58 -6.33
C PHE A 345 18.67 22.86 -5.52
N ASP A 346 17.57 23.42 -5.03
CA ASP A 346 17.57 24.52 -4.06
C ASP A 346 18.02 24.04 -2.67
N LEU A 347 17.83 22.75 -2.36
CA LEU A 347 18.19 22.17 -1.08
C LEU A 347 18.44 20.67 -1.17
N VAL A 348 19.55 20.19 -0.59
CA VAL A 348 19.86 18.77 -0.48
C VAL A 348 20.10 18.41 0.99
N ILE A 349 19.32 17.45 1.50
CA ILE A 349 19.40 16.96 2.87
C ILE A 349 19.71 15.46 2.84
N VAL A 350 20.87 15.09 3.37
CA VAL A 350 21.34 13.70 3.48
C VAL A 350 21.26 13.20 4.91
N GLN A 351 21.22 11.87 5.08
CA GLN A 351 21.10 11.23 6.40
C GLN A 351 20.01 11.89 7.27
N ALA A 352 18.86 12.21 6.66
CA ALA A 352 17.77 12.95 7.28
C ALA A 352 17.22 12.23 8.53
N GLY A 353 17.24 10.90 8.54
CA GLY A 353 16.69 10.08 9.61
C GLY A 353 15.17 10.00 9.55
N LYS A 354 14.58 9.94 8.35
CA LYS A 354 13.15 9.68 8.13
C LYS A 354 12.74 8.36 8.81
N PRO A 355 11.53 8.26 9.40
CA PRO A 355 10.46 9.27 9.49
C PRO A 355 10.67 10.35 10.56
N ASN A 356 11.68 10.23 11.43
CA ASN A 356 11.86 11.17 12.55
C ASN A 356 12.10 12.60 12.05
N PHE A 357 12.67 12.77 10.86
CA PHE A 357 12.78 14.08 10.21
C PHE A 357 11.43 14.83 10.12
N PHE A 358 10.33 14.12 9.85
CA PHE A 358 9.00 14.71 9.64
C PHE A 358 8.19 14.91 10.94
N THR A 359 8.59 14.22 12.02
CA THR A 359 7.81 14.13 13.27
C THR A 359 8.50 14.74 14.48
N ASP A 360 9.83 14.76 14.49
CA ASP A 360 10.67 15.21 15.59
C ASP A 360 11.21 16.62 15.35
N ARG A 361 11.60 17.32 16.41
CA ARG A 361 12.24 18.65 16.40
C ARG A 361 13.68 18.63 16.92
N ARG A 362 14.16 17.48 17.39
CA ARG A 362 15.42 17.40 18.16
C ARG A 362 16.69 17.59 17.33
N LYS A 363 16.70 17.18 16.06
CA LYS A 363 17.91 17.20 15.23
C LYS A 363 18.01 18.51 14.44
N PRO A 364 19.02 19.36 14.68
CA PRO A 364 19.24 20.56 13.86
C PRO A 364 19.91 20.22 12.53
N PHE A 365 19.82 21.14 11.56
CA PHE A 365 20.59 21.02 10.32
C PHE A 365 22.08 21.22 10.57
N ARG A 366 22.90 20.45 9.86
CA ARG A 366 24.36 20.59 9.86
C ARG A 366 24.86 20.75 8.42
N LYS A 367 25.66 21.77 8.13
CA LYS A 367 26.19 22.00 6.77
C LYS A 367 27.37 21.06 6.49
N LEU A 368 27.44 20.53 5.29
CA LEU A 368 28.62 19.80 4.80
C LEU A 368 29.42 20.70 3.86
N ASP A 369 30.75 20.56 3.89
CA ASP A 369 31.63 21.12 2.88
C ASP A 369 31.63 20.27 1.59
N ASP A 370 32.37 20.73 0.57
CA ASP A 370 32.45 20.04 -0.72
C ASP A 370 33.12 18.65 -0.63
N LYS A 371 33.87 18.40 0.45
CA LYS A 371 34.50 17.10 0.76
C LYS A 371 33.60 16.22 1.62
N GLY A 372 32.40 16.67 1.99
CA GLY A 372 31.45 15.94 2.84
C GLY A 372 31.74 16.04 4.34
N SER A 373 32.65 16.92 4.78
CA SER A 373 32.98 17.12 6.19
C SER A 373 32.01 18.09 6.87
N LEU A 374 31.74 17.86 8.16
CA LEU A 374 30.81 18.67 8.94
C LEU A 374 31.38 20.07 9.24
N GLN A 375 30.56 21.07 8.96
CA GLN A 375 30.76 22.45 9.41
C GLN A 375 29.91 22.71 10.65
N TRP A 376 30.48 23.40 11.63
CA TRP A 376 29.87 23.60 12.96
C TRP A 376 29.08 24.91 13.07
N ASP A 377 29.02 25.69 12.00
CA ASP A 377 28.28 26.95 11.99
C ASP A 377 26.78 26.74 12.21
N LYS A 378 26.18 27.66 12.98
CA LYS A 378 24.73 27.68 13.16
C LYS A 378 24.04 28.01 11.84
N ILE A 379 23.10 27.16 11.46
CA ILE A 379 22.33 27.34 10.22
C ILE A 379 21.17 28.30 10.47
N ASN A 380 21.31 29.55 10.00
CA ASN A 380 20.26 30.56 10.04
C ASN A 380 19.51 30.70 8.70
N GLN A 381 20.08 30.17 7.61
CA GLN A 381 19.49 30.16 6.27
C GLN A 381 19.94 28.92 5.50
N LEU A 382 19.11 28.47 4.56
CA LEU A 382 19.42 27.38 3.65
C LEU A 382 19.86 27.96 2.29
N GLU A 383 21.03 27.55 1.83
CA GLU A 383 21.70 28.07 0.63
C GLU A 383 21.60 27.06 -0.51
N LYS A 384 21.26 27.55 -1.70
CA LYS A 384 21.22 26.73 -2.92
C LYS A 384 22.58 26.09 -3.22
N GLY A 385 22.56 24.83 -3.66
CA GLY A 385 23.76 24.05 -3.98
C GLY A 385 24.57 23.57 -2.76
N LYS A 386 24.19 23.96 -1.53
CA LYS A 386 24.81 23.46 -0.31
C LYS A 386 24.11 22.20 0.19
N ILE A 387 24.91 21.35 0.82
CA ILE A 387 24.47 20.05 1.34
C ILE A 387 24.29 20.17 2.85
N TYR A 388 23.17 19.66 3.33
CA TYR A 388 22.84 19.61 4.73
C TYR A 388 22.69 18.16 5.17
N LYS A 389 23.06 17.90 6.42
CA LYS A 389 22.91 16.62 7.09
C LYS A 389 21.88 16.76 8.21
N GLU A 390 21.05 15.73 8.36
CA GLU A 390 19.95 15.68 9.35
C GLU A 390 18.97 16.86 9.23
N GLY A 391 18.68 17.57 10.31
CA GLY A 391 17.59 18.54 10.40
C GLY A 391 16.24 17.93 10.75
N ASN A 392 15.22 18.78 10.63
CA ASN A 392 13.84 18.43 10.88
C ASN A 392 12.91 19.31 10.04
N LEU A 393 11.70 18.81 9.80
CA LEU A 393 10.71 19.50 8.97
C LEU A 393 10.27 20.84 9.58
N PHE A 394 10.24 21.00 10.89
CA PHE A 394 9.81 22.28 11.49
C PHE A 394 10.81 23.40 11.20
N ASP A 395 12.10 23.12 11.31
CA ASP A 395 13.15 24.04 10.89
C ASP A 395 13.16 24.24 9.38
N PHE A 396 12.94 23.19 8.60
CA PHE A 396 12.79 23.29 7.14
C PHE A 396 11.70 24.32 6.79
N LEU A 397 10.49 24.15 7.32
CA LEU A 397 9.35 25.03 7.05
C LEU A 397 9.57 26.46 7.54
N ARG A 398 10.35 26.64 8.61
CA ARG A 398 10.72 27.96 9.14
C ARG A 398 11.75 28.66 8.26
N LEU A 399 12.76 27.92 7.78
CA LEU A 399 13.87 28.47 7.01
C LEU A 399 13.52 28.69 5.54
N THR A 400 12.69 27.84 4.94
CA THR A 400 12.30 27.94 3.52
C THR A 400 11.02 28.74 3.31
N GLY A 401 10.12 28.72 4.29
CA GLY A 401 8.76 29.25 4.14
C GLY A 401 7.85 28.41 3.22
N TRP A 402 8.32 27.27 2.71
CA TRP A 402 7.55 26.42 1.79
C TRP A 402 6.48 25.65 2.56
N ARG A 403 5.20 25.88 2.27
CA ARG A 403 4.09 25.33 3.05
C ARG A 403 2.89 24.98 2.17
N GLY A 404 2.05 24.07 2.67
CA GLY A 404 0.75 23.74 2.12
C GLY A 404 0.80 23.02 0.77
N SER A 405 -0.26 23.18 -0.02
CA SER A 405 -0.51 22.45 -1.26
C SER A 405 0.42 22.82 -2.42
N LYS A 406 1.28 23.83 -2.26
CA LYS A 406 2.29 24.23 -3.25
C LYS A 406 3.49 23.28 -3.31
N VAL A 407 3.64 22.41 -2.30
CA VAL A 407 4.73 21.45 -2.19
C VAL A 407 4.21 20.07 -2.59
N LEU A 408 4.89 19.42 -3.54
CA LEU A 408 4.66 18.03 -3.93
C LEU A 408 5.92 17.21 -3.62
N TYR A 409 5.82 16.26 -2.69
CA TYR A 409 6.92 15.39 -2.32
C TYR A 409 6.73 13.98 -2.87
N PHE A 410 7.75 13.44 -3.53
CA PHE A 410 7.79 12.10 -4.06
C PHE A 410 8.63 11.18 -3.19
N GLY A 411 8.14 9.97 -2.96
CA GLY A 411 8.83 8.91 -2.23
C GLY A 411 8.26 7.55 -2.59
N ASP A 412 9.04 6.50 -2.42
CA ASP A 412 8.60 5.14 -2.63
C ASP A 412 8.03 4.54 -1.34
N HIS A 413 8.53 4.93 -0.16
CA HIS A 413 8.12 4.32 1.09
C HIS A 413 6.93 5.06 1.74
N LEU A 414 5.73 4.50 1.60
CA LEU A 414 4.46 5.12 2.02
C LEU A 414 4.44 5.67 3.46
N TYR A 415 5.04 4.97 4.44
CA TYR A 415 5.07 5.47 5.84
C TYR A 415 6.19 6.46 6.12
N SER A 416 7.45 6.11 5.83
CA SER A 416 8.59 6.95 6.19
C SER A 416 8.61 8.27 5.42
N ASP A 417 8.06 8.28 4.21
CA ASP A 417 8.17 9.41 3.29
C ASP A 417 6.88 10.21 3.22
N LEU A 418 5.73 9.55 3.05
CA LEU A 418 4.50 10.22 2.61
C LEU A 418 3.47 10.42 3.73
N ALA A 419 3.32 9.46 4.63
CA ALA A 419 2.21 9.43 5.59
C ALA A 419 2.15 10.69 6.47
N ASP A 420 3.27 11.08 7.10
CA ASP A 420 3.28 12.24 7.99
C ASP A 420 3.14 13.58 7.24
N LEU A 421 3.68 13.67 6.01
CA LEU A 421 3.55 14.85 5.16
C LEU A 421 2.08 15.15 4.83
N MET A 422 1.35 14.12 4.40
CA MET A 422 -0.06 14.26 4.05
C MET A 422 -0.95 14.42 5.30
N LEU A 423 -0.71 13.63 6.35
CA LEU A 423 -1.59 13.61 7.54
C LEU A 423 -1.40 14.83 8.45
N ARG A 424 -0.20 15.41 8.52
CA ARG A 424 0.12 16.45 9.52
C ARG A 424 0.50 17.80 8.93
N HIS A 425 1.00 17.84 7.70
CA HIS A 425 1.62 19.04 7.13
C HIS A 425 0.93 19.58 5.88
N GLY A 426 -0.06 18.84 5.33
CA GLY A 426 -0.88 19.29 4.21
C GLY A 426 -0.10 19.48 2.90
N TRP A 427 1.06 18.82 2.78
CA TRP A 427 1.78 18.74 1.51
C TRP A 427 1.07 17.79 0.56
N ARG A 428 1.22 18.03 -0.74
CA ARG A 428 0.83 17.05 -1.76
C ARG A 428 1.87 15.93 -1.81
N THR A 429 1.44 14.71 -2.11
CA THR A 429 2.34 13.54 -2.11
C THR A 429 2.18 12.69 -3.38
N GLY A 430 3.32 12.26 -3.92
CA GLY A 430 3.40 11.35 -5.06
C GLY A 430 4.10 10.04 -4.67
N ALA A 431 3.45 8.89 -4.84
CA ALA A 431 4.06 7.60 -4.54
C ALA A 431 4.73 6.98 -5.78
N ILE A 432 5.96 6.49 -5.61
CA ILE A 432 6.66 5.70 -6.63
C ILE A 432 6.50 4.21 -6.30
N VAL A 433 5.85 3.48 -7.21
CA VAL A 433 5.51 2.06 -7.07
C VAL A 433 5.96 1.32 -8.33
N PRO A 434 7.24 0.94 -8.44
CA PRO A 434 7.80 0.31 -9.64
C PRO A 434 7.03 -0.93 -10.11
N GLU A 435 6.47 -1.70 -9.17
CA GLU A 435 5.69 -2.91 -9.45
C GLU A 435 4.42 -2.65 -10.29
N LEU A 436 3.94 -1.39 -10.30
CA LEU A 436 2.77 -0.97 -11.05
C LEU A 436 2.91 -1.23 -12.55
N GLU A 437 4.12 -1.09 -13.12
CA GLU A 437 4.33 -1.33 -14.54
C GLU A 437 4.04 -2.78 -14.92
N THR A 438 4.60 -3.74 -14.17
CA THR A 438 4.37 -5.17 -14.39
C THR A 438 2.90 -5.54 -14.17
N GLU A 439 2.26 -4.99 -13.14
CA GLU A 439 0.83 -5.19 -12.87
C GLU A 439 -0.03 -4.73 -14.04
N ILE A 440 0.24 -3.54 -14.60
CA ILE A 440 -0.50 -3.02 -15.75
C ILE A 440 -0.28 -3.90 -16.98
N ARG A 441 0.96 -4.36 -17.24
CA ARG A 441 1.26 -5.27 -18.35
C ARG A 441 0.45 -6.57 -18.25
N ILE A 442 0.32 -7.13 -17.03
CA ILE A 442 -0.50 -8.33 -16.78
C ILE A 442 -2.00 -8.03 -16.98
N ILE A 443 -2.48 -6.91 -16.43
CA ILE A 443 -3.89 -6.49 -16.56
C ILE A 443 -4.29 -6.32 -18.03
N ASN A 444 -3.36 -5.85 -18.85
CA ASN A 444 -3.53 -5.64 -20.29
C ASN A 444 -3.51 -6.94 -21.11
N THR A 445 -3.23 -8.09 -20.52
CA THR A 445 -3.28 -9.37 -21.25
C THR A 445 -4.72 -9.79 -21.54
N GLU A 446 -4.95 -10.35 -22.73
CA GLU A 446 -6.26 -10.90 -23.13
C GLU A 446 -6.74 -11.93 -22.09
N GLN A 447 -5.85 -12.80 -21.64
CA GLN A 447 -6.16 -13.82 -20.63
C GLN A 447 -6.71 -13.20 -19.34
N TYR A 448 -6.07 -12.15 -18.80
CA TYR A 448 -6.54 -11.50 -17.58
C TYR A 448 -7.90 -10.82 -17.79
N MET A 449 -8.04 -10.04 -18.87
CA MET A 449 -9.26 -9.28 -19.16
C MET A 449 -10.47 -10.19 -19.39
N HIS A 450 -10.34 -11.25 -20.19
CA HIS A 450 -11.40 -12.22 -20.41
C HIS A 450 -11.75 -12.94 -19.12
N SER A 451 -10.75 -13.41 -18.38
CA SER A 451 -10.97 -14.15 -17.13
C SER A 451 -11.69 -13.29 -16.09
N LEU A 452 -11.26 -12.04 -15.88
CA LEU A 452 -11.89 -11.12 -14.93
C LEU A 452 -13.31 -10.74 -15.36
N THR A 453 -13.52 -10.44 -16.64
CA THR A 453 -14.85 -10.06 -17.16
C THR A 453 -15.82 -11.22 -17.06
N TRP A 454 -15.39 -12.43 -17.41
CA TRP A 454 -16.18 -13.63 -17.24
C TRP A 454 -16.47 -13.92 -15.76
N GLN A 455 -15.48 -13.77 -14.88
CA GLN A 455 -15.68 -13.93 -13.44
C GLN A 455 -16.76 -12.97 -12.89
N GLN A 456 -16.77 -11.71 -13.33
CA GLN A 456 -17.77 -10.73 -12.94
C GLN A 456 -19.15 -11.08 -13.49
N ALA A 457 -19.23 -11.47 -14.76
CA ALA A 457 -20.48 -11.90 -15.39
C ALA A 457 -21.09 -13.14 -14.71
N LEU A 458 -20.25 -14.14 -14.40
CA LEU A 458 -20.64 -15.36 -13.68
C LEU A 458 -21.07 -15.05 -12.23
N THR A 459 -20.42 -14.09 -11.58
CA THR A 459 -20.85 -13.60 -10.26
C THR A 459 -22.24 -12.98 -10.33
N GLY A 460 -22.50 -12.12 -11.32
CA GLY A 460 -23.83 -11.54 -11.52
C GLY A 460 -24.90 -12.57 -11.88
N LEU A 461 -24.55 -13.66 -12.58
CA LEU A 461 -25.45 -14.80 -12.79
C LEU A 461 -25.77 -15.50 -11.46
N LEU A 462 -24.75 -15.83 -10.65
CA LEU A 462 -24.96 -16.44 -9.33
C LEU A 462 -25.85 -15.59 -8.43
N GLU A 463 -25.62 -14.28 -8.38
CA GLU A 463 -26.42 -13.33 -7.59
C GLU A 463 -27.91 -13.35 -7.97
N ARG A 464 -28.21 -13.42 -9.27
CA ARG A 464 -29.59 -13.46 -9.79
C ARG A 464 -30.21 -14.84 -9.75
N MET A 465 -29.43 -15.91 -9.86
CA MET A 465 -29.96 -17.26 -10.03
C MET A 465 -29.98 -18.08 -8.74
N GLN A 466 -29.43 -17.57 -7.63
CA GLN A 466 -29.49 -18.24 -6.32
C GLN A 466 -30.91 -18.46 -5.76
N MET A 467 -31.94 -17.84 -6.36
CA MET A 467 -33.34 -18.07 -6.01
C MET A 467 -33.90 -19.43 -6.46
N TYR A 468 -33.24 -20.14 -7.38
CA TYR A 468 -33.60 -21.50 -7.76
C TYR A 468 -33.07 -22.49 -6.70
N GLN A 469 -33.97 -23.19 -6.01
CA GLN A 469 -33.67 -23.99 -4.81
C GLN A 469 -33.88 -25.50 -4.98
N ASP A 470 -34.38 -25.95 -6.14
CA ASP A 470 -34.50 -27.38 -6.46
C ASP A 470 -33.12 -28.04 -6.57
N ALA A 471 -33.09 -29.36 -6.40
CA ALA A 471 -31.85 -30.12 -6.31
C ALA A 471 -30.98 -30.01 -7.58
N GLU A 472 -31.62 -29.98 -8.75
CA GLU A 472 -30.91 -29.90 -10.02
C GLU A 472 -30.30 -28.52 -10.25
N SER A 473 -31.08 -27.45 -10.00
CA SER A 473 -30.58 -26.08 -10.07
C SER A 473 -29.43 -25.84 -9.09
N LYS A 474 -29.54 -26.34 -7.85
CA LYS A 474 -28.45 -26.25 -6.86
C LYS A 474 -27.17 -26.89 -7.36
N GLN A 475 -27.27 -28.05 -8.02
CA GLN A 475 -26.11 -28.72 -8.61
C GLN A 475 -25.45 -27.85 -9.68
N VAL A 476 -26.24 -27.21 -10.56
CA VAL A 476 -25.72 -26.28 -11.58
C VAL A 476 -25.03 -25.07 -10.93
N LEU A 477 -25.64 -24.48 -9.90
CA LEU A 477 -25.06 -23.33 -9.19
C LEU A 477 -23.75 -23.71 -8.48
N LEU A 478 -23.64 -24.93 -7.93
CA LEU A 478 -22.40 -25.44 -7.35
C LEU A 478 -21.29 -25.57 -8.41
N GLU A 479 -21.62 -26.02 -9.61
CA GLU A 479 -20.67 -26.07 -10.74
C GLU A 479 -20.19 -24.67 -11.14
N TRP A 480 -21.09 -23.69 -11.20
CA TRP A 480 -20.73 -22.29 -11.46
C TRP A 480 -19.89 -21.69 -10.35
N MET A 481 -20.18 -22.00 -9.08
CA MET A 481 -19.36 -21.59 -7.95
C MET A 481 -17.95 -22.18 -8.04
N LYS A 482 -17.83 -23.44 -8.45
CA LYS A 482 -16.53 -24.11 -8.66
C LYS A 482 -15.74 -23.44 -9.78
N GLU A 483 -16.33 -23.24 -10.95
CA GLU A 483 -15.69 -22.53 -12.08
C GLU A 483 -15.25 -21.12 -11.65
N ARG A 484 -16.10 -20.40 -10.91
CA ARG A 484 -15.75 -19.08 -10.39
C ARG A 484 -14.52 -19.13 -9.48
N GLN A 485 -14.35 -20.16 -8.65
CA GLN A 485 -13.15 -20.31 -7.81
C GLN A 485 -11.91 -20.66 -8.64
N GLU A 486 -12.05 -21.48 -9.68
CA GLU A 486 -10.97 -21.80 -10.62
C GLU A 486 -10.48 -20.54 -11.35
N ILE A 487 -11.40 -19.70 -11.85
CA ILE A 487 -11.07 -18.42 -12.50
C ILE A 487 -10.40 -17.45 -11.50
N ARG A 488 -10.87 -17.42 -10.25
CA ARG A 488 -10.24 -16.63 -9.18
C ARG A 488 -8.79 -17.04 -8.94
N SER A 489 -8.52 -18.34 -8.87
CA SER A 489 -7.17 -18.88 -8.71
C SER A 489 -6.30 -18.53 -9.93
N LEU A 490 -6.83 -18.74 -11.15
CA LEU A 490 -6.15 -18.41 -12.39
C LEU A 490 -5.73 -16.94 -12.43
N THR A 491 -6.69 -16.02 -12.24
CA THR A 491 -6.45 -14.57 -12.28
C THR A 491 -5.49 -14.07 -11.20
N LYS A 492 -5.51 -14.68 -10.00
CA LYS A 492 -4.51 -14.42 -8.96
C LYS A 492 -3.10 -14.84 -9.43
N ASN A 493 -2.97 -16.04 -10.00
CA ASN A 493 -1.69 -16.64 -10.36
C ASN A 493 -1.04 -16.01 -11.60
N LEU A 494 -1.75 -15.20 -12.37
CA LEU A 494 -1.17 -14.39 -13.46
C LEU A 494 -0.20 -13.31 -12.95
N PHE A 495 -0.31 -12.94 -11.66
CA PHE A 495 0.66 -12.08 -10.99
C PHE A 495 1.73 -12.94 -10.31
N ASN A 496 1.95 -12.73 -9.02
CA ASN A 496 2.77 -13.62 -8.21
C ASN A 496 2.00 -14.91 -7.88
N PRO A 497 2.51 -16.12 -8.17
CA PRO A 497 1.79 -17.37 -7.88
C PRO A 497 1.48 -17.58 -6.39
N GLN A 498 2.38 -17.16 -5.50
CA GLN A 498 2.27 -17.33 -4.05
C GLN A 498 1.25 -16.35 -3.46
N PHE A 499 1.38 -15.06 -3.78
CA PHE A 499 0.68 -13.97 -3.12
C PHE A 499 -0.26 -13.17 -4.03
N GLY A 500 -0.17 -13.30 -5.36
CA GLY A 500 -0.99 -12.57 -6.33
C GLY A 500 -0.57 -11.10 -6.50
N SER A 501 -1.52 -10.25 -6.93
CA SER A 501 -1.29 -8.81 -7.13
C SER A 501 -0.93 -8.08 -5.84
N ILE A 502 0.02 -7.13 -5.87
CA ILE A 502 0.31 -6.26 -4.72
C ILE A 502 -0.90 -5.40 -4.33
N PHE A 503 -1.81 -5.15 -5.29
CA PHE A 503 -2.91 -4.22 -5.09
C PHE A 503 -4.22 -4.86 -4.59
N ARG A 504 -4.47 -6.14 -4.90
CA ARG A 504 -5.77 -6.78 -4.63
C ARG A 504 -5.70 -8.16 -3.98
N THR A 505 -6.67 -8.44 -3.12
CA THR A 505 -7.02 -9.77 -2.60
C THR A 505 -8.33 -10.23 -3.23
N PHE A 506 -8.24 -10.70 -4.48
CA PHE A 506 -9.39 -10.91 -5.36
C PHE A 506 -10.22 -9.63 -5.55
N HIS A 507 -11.27 -9.41 -4.75
CA HIS A 507 -12.19 -8.29 -4.87
C HIS A 507 -11.77 -7.10 -4.01
N ASN A 508 -11.17 -7.34 -2.84
CA ASN A 508 -10.79 -6.29 -1.90
C ASN A 508 -9.44 -5.66 -2.26
N PRO A 509 -9.25 -4.37 -1.96
CA PRO A 509 -7.91 -3.80 -1.96
C PRO A 509 -7.06 -4.46 -0.87
N THR A 510 -5.74 -4.58 -1.12
CA THR A 510 -4.79 -4.99 -0.08
C THR A 510 -4.65 -3.92 0.99
N TYR A 511 -4.10 -4.31 2.15
CA TYR A 511 -3.70 -3.34 3.16
C TYR A 511 -2.72 -2.29 2.58
N PHE A 512 -1.78 -2.71 1.72
CA PHE A 512 -0.90 -1.83 0.95
C PHE A 512 -1.69 -0.80 0.12
N SER A 513 -2.62 -1.24 -0.72
CA SER A 513 -3.44 -0.35 -1.57
C SER A 513 -4.22 0.68 -0.77
N ARG A 514 -4.81 0.27 0.36
CA ARG A 514 -5.55 1.19 1.22
C ARG A 514 -4.66 2.31 1.75
N ARG A 515 -3.38 2.02 2.05
CA ARG A 515 -2.40 3.01 2.50
C ARG A 515 -1.88 3.87 1.35
N LEU A 516 -1.65 3.27 0.18
CA LEU A 516 -1.27 4.00 -1.02
C LEU A 516 -2.30 5.09 -1.34
N VAL A 517 -3.58 4.71 -1.42
CA VAL A 517 -4.68 5.66 -1.67
C VAL A 517 -4.79 6.71 -0.57
N ARG A 518 -4.52 6.34 0.68
CA ARG A 518 -4.64 7.25 1.82
C ARG A 518 -3.50 8.25 1.93
N PHE A 519 -2.30 7.92 1.43
CA PHE A 519 -1.07 8.70 1.67
C PHE A 519 -0.46 9.31 0.40
N SER A 520 -1.08 9.11 -0.75
CA SER A 520 -0.64 9.70 -2.02
C SER A 520 -1.80 10.37 -2.74
N ASP A 521 -1.58 11.58 -3.25
CA ASP A 521 -2.49 12.24 -4.17
C ASP A 521 -2.42 11.60 -5.56
N ILE A 522 -1.21 11.26 -5.98
CA ILE A 522 -0.91 10.59 -7.23
C ILE A 522 0.10 9.46 -7.00
N TYR A 523 0.08 8.45 -7.86
CA TYR A 523 1.07 7.39 -7.86
C TYR A 523 1.42 6.96 -9.29
N MET A 524 2.64 6.45 -9.46
CA MET A 524 3.21 6.10 -10.76
C MET A 524 4.32 5.05 -10.60
N ALA A 525 4.70 4.41 -11.71
CA ALA A 525 5.79 3.41 -11.70
C ALA A 525 7.18 4.05 -11.55
N SER A 526 7.37 5.24 -12.13
CA SER A 526 8.64 5.98 -12.09
C SER A 526 8.39 7.48 -12.23
N ILE A 527 9.31 8.28 -11.70
CA ILE A 527 9.31 9.75 -11.85
C ILE A 527 9.31 10.17 -13.32
N SER A 528 9.91 9.36 -14.20
CA SER A 528 9.90 9.59 -15.66
C SER A 528 8.50 9.69 -16.25
N CYS A 529 7.46 9.17 -15.59
CA CYS A 529 6.07 9.30 -16.01
C CYS A 529 5.63 10.77 -16.12
N LEU A 530 6.25 11.69 -15.38
CA LEU A 530 5.98 13.13 -15.48
C LEU A 530 6.33 13.71 -16.86
N LEU A 531 7.22 13.09 -17.62
CA LEU A 531 7.57 13.51 -18.97
C LEU A 531 6.37 13.42 -19.93
N ASN A 532 5.39 12.56 -19.62
CA ASN A 532 4.23 12.31 -20.48
C ASN A 532 3.10 13.36 -20.33
N TYR A 533 3.26 14.34 -19.44
CA TYR A 533 2.22 15.32 -19.12
C TYR A 533 2.76 16.75 -19.24
N ASP A 534 1.90 17.73 -19.52
CA ASP A 534 2.27 19.14 -19.41
C ASP A 534 2.56 19.52 -17.94
N VAL A 535 3.43 20.51 -17.71
CA VAL A 535 3.74 20.97 -16.35
C VAL A 535 2.56 21.66 -15.65
N ASN A 536 1.51 22.00 -16.37
CA ASN A 536 0.24 22.53 -15.85
C ASN A 536 -0.89 21.50 -15.89
N PHE A 537 -0.59 20.23 -16.20
CA PHE A 537 -1.60 19.19 -16.29
C PHE A 537 -2.34 19.02 -14.97
N THR A 538 -3.66 18.84 -15.04
CA THR A 538 -4.50 18.57 -13.88
C THR A 538 -4.98 17.13 -13.92
N PHE A 539 -4.65 16.39 -12.86
CA PHE A 539 -5.13 15.03 -12.68
C PHE A 539 -6.43 15.04 -11.90
N TYR A 540 -7.42 14.29 -12.42
CA TYR A 540 -8.72 14.12 -11.78
C TYR A 540 -8.89 12.66 -11.32
N PRO A 541 -9.31 12.41 -10.07
CA PRO A 541 -9.56 11.07 -9.59
C PRO A 541 -10.82 10.51 -10.24
N ARG A 542 -10.83 9.20 -10.51
CA ARG A 542 -12.01 8.52 -11.04
C ARG A 542 -13.06 8.35 -9.96
N ARG A 543 -14.32 8.63 -10.29
CA ARG A 543 -15.44 8.45 -9.38
C ARG A 543 -15.77 6.96 -9.28
N THR A 544 -15.28 6.30 -8.23
CA THR A 544 -15.65 4.90 -7.97
C THR A 544 -17.09 4.86 -7.43
N PRO A 545 -18.05 4.22 -8.13
CA PRO A 545 -19.42 4.17 -7.66
C PRO A 545 -19.52 3.39 -6.34
N LEU A 546 -20.31 3.89 -5.41
CA LEU A 546 -20.67 3.14 -4.19
C LEU A 546 -21.60 1.97 -4.55
N GLN A 547 -21.71 0.98 -3.67
CA GLN A 547 -22.50 -0.25 -3.94
C GLN A 547 -24.00 0.01 -4.22
N HIS A 548 -24.56 1.14 -3.81
CA HIS A 548 -25.95 1.53 -4.06
C HIS A 548 -26.09 2.51 -5.24
N GLU A 549 -25.00 2.86 -5.91
CA GLU A 549 -25.00 3.75 -7.06
C GLU A 549 -25.01 2.93 -8.35
N ALA A 550 -25.80 3.38 -9.34
CA ALA A 550 -25.79 2.74 -10.64
C ALA A 550 -24.38 2.85 -11.26
N PRO A 551 -23.82 1.77 -11.83
CA PRO A 551 -22.60 1.85 -12.60
C PRO A 551 -22.89 2.71 -13.84
N LEU A 552 -22.52 3.99 -13.78
CA LEU A 552 -22.65 4.89 -14.92
C LEU A 552 -21.58 4.50 -15.95
N TRP A 553 -22.02 4.08 -17.13
CA TRP A 553 -21.16 3.65 -18.24
C TRP A 553 -20.22 4.75 -18.78
N MET A 554 -20.45 6.01 -18.38
CA MET A 554 -19.74 7.19 -18.91
C MET A 554 -18.23 7.17 -18.65
N ASP A 555 -17.76 6.66 -17.51
CA ASP A 555 -16.33 6.61 -17.22
C ASP A 555 -15.59 5.63 -18.15
N GLN A 556 -16.22 4.53 -18.57
CA GLN A 556 -15.65 3.59 -19.55
C GLN A 556 -15.67 4.17 -20.98
N LEU A 557 -16.70 4.93 -21.35
CA LEU A 557 -16.79 5.57 -22.68
C LEU A 557 -15.79 6.73 -22.84
N CYS A 558 -15.60 7.56 -21.83
CA CYS A 558 -14.67 8.70 -21.88
C CYS A 558 -13.21 8.27 -21.73
N THR A 559 -12.92 7.18 -21.00
CA THR A 559 -11.53 6.78 -20.70
C THR A 559 -11.07 5.51 -21.41
N GLY A 560 -11.94 4.87 -22.18
CA GLY A 560 -11.57 3.82 -23.12
C GLY A 560 -10.76 4.38 -24.29
N CYS A 561 -11.19 5.46 -24.93
CA CYS A 561 -10.60 5.85 -26.22
C CYS A 561 -9.39 6.78 -26.19
N MET A 562 -9.13 7.58 -25.16
CA MET A 562 -7.96 8.47 -25.17
C MET A 562 -7.51 8.86 -23.75
N LYS A 563 -6.65 8.05 -23.13
CA LYS A 563 -5.60 8.65 -22.29
C LYS A 563 -4.51 9.09 -23.27
N THR A 564 -4.74 10.19 -24.01
CA THR A 564 -3.80 10.72 -24.99
C THR A 564 -2.38 10.68 -24.43
N PRO A 565 -1.49 9.86 -24.99
CA PRO A 565 -0.11 10.25 -24.98
C PRO A 565 0.07 11.18 -26.19
N PHE A 566 0.56 12.39 -25.97
CA PHE A 566 1.27 13.09 -27.05
C PHE A 566 2.51 12.23 -27.36
N LEU A 567 2.36 11.19 -28.21
CA LEU A 567 3.38 10.17 -28.48
C LEU A 567 3.79 10.11 -29.95
N GLU A 568 3.61 11.19 -30.72
CA GLU A 568 4.24 11.29 -32.04
C GLU A 568 5.53 12.13 -32.05
N GLU A 569 5.85 12.91 -31.00
CA GLU A 569 7.02 13.80 -31.03
C GLU A 569 8.15 13.46 -30.03
N MET A 570 8.02 12.44 -29.17
CA MET A 570 9.06 12.13 -28.16
C MET A 570 9.57 10.69 -28.17
N VAL A 571 9.38 9.94 -29.26
CA VAL A 571 10.00 8.62 -29.45
C VAL A 571 11.54 8.71 -29.55
N HIS A 572 12.11 9.91 -29.66
CA HIS A 572 13.57 10.10 -29.77
C HIS A 572 14.32 10.19 -28.43
N ILE A 573 13.65 9.99 -27.28
CA ILE A 573 14.31 9.96 -25.95
C ILE A 573 13.75 8.81 -25.08
N ARG A 574 13.39 7.68 -25.69
CA ARG A 574 13.04 6.44 -24.96
C ARG A 574 13.81 5.26 -25.51
#